data_AF-A0A6V8CQJ6-F1
#
_entry.id   AF-A0A6V8CQJ6-F1
#
_cell.length_a   1.000
_cell.length_b   1.000
_cell.length_c   1.000
_cell.angle_alpha   90.00
_cell.angle_beta   90.00
_cell.angle_gamma   90.00
#
_symmetry.space_group_name_H-M   'P 1'
#
loop_
_entity.id
_entity.type
_entity.pdbx_description
1 polymer ?
#
loop_
_entity_poly.entity_id
_entity_poly.type
_entity_poly.pdbx_seq_one_letter_code
_entity_poly.pdbx_strand_id
1 'polypeptide(L)'
;MQNAHDLSPCRDAMSGEVREGERIPRRDPPPYEEANSFSQAISRDGLFATAINDSNQYGPIGMMILLFVVATITGAAIKLLESL
;
A
#
# COMPACT_ATOMS: atom_id res chain seq x y z
N MET A 1 35.93 -0.97 10.93
CA MET A 1 36.33 -1.69 9.71
C MET A 1 35.41 -1.20 8.60
N GLN A 2 35.91 -0.37 7.69
CA GLN A 2 35.21 -0.03 6.44
C GLN A 2 35.21 -1.30 5.58
N ASN A 3 34.07 -1.70 5.00
CA ASN A 3 34.09 -2.79 4.03
C ASN A 3 34.91 -2.33 2.83
N ALA A 4 35.86 -3.15 2.37
CA ALA A 4 36.73 -2.83 1.23
C ALA A 4 35.96 -2.66 -0.09
N HIS A 5 34.66 -2.95 -0.10
CA HIS A 5 33.76 -2.83 -1.26
C HIS A 5 32.86 -1.59 -1.20
N ASP A 6 32.88 -0.83 -0.10
CA ASP A 6 32.08 0.39 -0.01
C ASP A 6 32.83 1.52 -0.75
N LEU A 7 32.24 2.02 -1.82
CA LEU A 7 32.77 3.17 -2.55
C LEU A 7 32.64 4.44 -1.71
N SER A 8 33.68 5.27 -1.73
CA SER A 8 33.64 6.59 -1.13
C SER A 8 32.51 7.40 -1.80
N PRO A 9 31.56 7.99 -1.05
CA PRO A 9 30.41 8.67 -1.64
C PRO A 9 30.88 9.92 -2.38
N CYS A 10 31.02 9.83 -3.71
CA CYS A 10 31.18 11.00 -4.57
C CYS A 10 29.82 11.70 -4.65
N ARG A 11 29.66 12.79 -3.89
CA ARG A 11 28.37 13.49 -3.72
C ARG A 11 27.92 14.30 -4.95
N ASP A 12 28.80 14.52 -5.93
CA ASP A 12 28.57 15.53 -6.97
C ASP A 12 28.24 14.98 -8.36
N ALA A 13 28.21 13.65 -8.54
CA ALA A 13 27.81 13.06 -9.81
C ALA A 13 27.01 11.79 -9.58
N MET A 14 25.69 11.89 -9.75
CA MET A 14 24.89 10.72 -10.09
C MET A 14 25.41 10.25 -11.45
N SER A 15 26.24 9.19 -11.43
CA SER A 15 26.72 8.52 -12.64
C SER A 15 25.51 8.23 -13.52
N GLY A 16 25.37 8.96 -14.63
CA GLY A 16 24.23 8.80 -15.56
C GLY A 16 24.13 7.37 -16.13
N GLU A 17 25.19 6.58 -15.98
CA GLU A 17 25.23 5.16 -16.30
C GLU A 17 25.05 4.34 -15.02
N VAL A 18 24.00 3.53 -15.01
CA VAL A 18 23.71 2.61 -13.91
C VAL A 18 24.65 1.43 -14.00
N ARG A 19 25.38 1.15 -12.92
CA ARG A 19 26.39 0.08 -12.91
C ARG A 19 25.70 -1.29 -12.93
N GLU A 20 26.34 -2.27 -13.56
CA GLU A 20 25.89 -3.67 -13.53
C GLU A 20 25.76 -4.14 -12.07
N GLY A 21 24.57 -4.62 -11.69
CA GLY A 21 24.23 -5.03 -10.33
C GLY A 21 23.77 -3.91 -9.37
N GLU A 22 23.78 -2.64 -9.80
CA GLU A 22 23.21 -1.52 -9.02
C GLU A 22 21.68 -1.48 -9.11
N ARG A 23 21.11 -1.98 -10.23
CA ARG A 23 19.66 -2.14 -10.35
C ARG A 23 19.20 -3.38 -9.60
N ILE A 24 18.36 -3.17 -8.59
CA ILE A 24 17.56 -4.24 -7.99
C ILE A 24 16.70 -4.86 -9.11
N PRO A 25 16.75 -6.19 -9.31
CA PRO A 25 15.87 -6.85 -10.26
C PRO A 25 14.41 -6.50 -9.97
N ARG A 26 13.70 -5.99 -10.97
CA ARG A 26 12.26 -5.74 -10.83
C ARG A 26 11.56 -7.09 -10.69
N ARG A 27 10.90 -7.31 -9.55
CA ARG A 27 9.98 -8.43 -9.38
C ARG A 27 8.75 -8.19 -10.25
N ASP A 28 8.19 -9.25 -10.83
CA ASP A 28 6.90 -9.17 -11.50
C ASP A 28 5.81 -8.70 -10.50
N PRO A 29 4.86 -7.85 -10.96
CA PRO A 29 3.79 -7.38 -10.09
C PRO A 29 2.98 -8.57 -9.56
N PRO A 30 2.50 -8.52 -8.30
CA PRO A 30 1.56 -9.52 -7.79
C PRO A 30 0.32 -9.60 -8.68
N PRO A 31 -0.28 -10.80 -8.85
CA PRO A 31 -1.53 -10.93 -9.58
C PRO A 31 -2.67 -10.27 -8.79
N TYR A 32 -3.43 -9.39 -9.44
CA TYR A 32 -4.68 -8.84 -8.94
C TYR A 32 -5.76 -9.00 -10.01
N GLU A 33 -7.01 -9.12 -9.59
CA GLU A 33 -8.12 -9.19 -10.54
C GLU A 33 -8.74 -7.80 -10.74
N GLU A 34 -8.66 -7.28 -11.95
CA GLU A 34 -9.35 -6.04 -12.31
C GLU A 34 -10.86 -6.19 -12.18
N ALA A 35 -11.51 -5.11 -11.77
CA ALA A 35 -12.97 -5.01 -11.71
C ALA A 35 -13.39 -3.72 -12.40
N ASN A 36 -14.52 -3.73 -13.10
CA ASN A 36 -14.95 -2.57 -13.89
C ASN A 36 -15.50 -1.43 -13.02
N SER A 37 -15.89 -1.74 -11.78
CA SER A 37 -16.38 -0.77 -10.83
C SER A 37 -16.07 -1.18 -9.39
N PHE A 38 -16.05 -0.19 -8.48
CA PHE A 38 -15.85 -0.42 -7.06
C PHE A 38 -16.96 -1.29 -6.44
N SER A 39 -18.21 -1.10 -6.87
CA SER A 39 -19.33 -1.91 -6.39
C SER A 39 -19.20 -3.37 -6.84
N GLN A 40 -18.70 -3.60 -8.05
CA GLN A 40 -18.40 -4.94 -8.55
C GLN A 40 -17.23 -5.58 -7.80
N ALA A 41 -16.19 -4.80 -7.48
CA ALA A 41 -15.06 -5.26 -6.68
C ALA A 41 -15.50 -5.72 -5.29
N ILE A 42 -16.34 -4.95 -4.60
CA ILE A 42 -16.88 -5.35 -3.29
C ILE A 42 -17.79 -6.57 -3.42
N SER A 43 -18.64 -6.65 -4.43
CA SER A 43 -19.56 -7.79 -4.56
C SER A 43 -18.85 -9.11 -4.90
N ARG A 44 -17.74 -9.04 -5.64
CA ARG A 44 -16.91 -10.20 -6.02
C ARG A 44 -15.95 -10.61 -4.90
N ASP A 45 -15.16 -9.66 -4.38
CA ASP A 45 -14.02 -9.94 -3.49
C ASP A 45 -14.35 -9.69 -2.02
N GLY A 46 -15.38 -8.87 -1.74
CA GLY A 46 -15.71 -8.40 -0.40
C GLY A 46 -14.92 -7.16 0.01
N LEU A 47 -15.46 -6.43 0.99
CA LEU A 47 -14.84 -5.19 1.49
C LEU A 47 -13.48 -5.44 2.13
N PHE A 48 -13.33 -6.54 2.88
CA PHE A 48 -12.10 -6.86 3.59
C PHE A 48 -10.97 -7.29 2.64
N ALA A 49 -11.27 -8.14 1.64
CA ALA A 49 -10.26 -8.53 0.65
C ALA A 49 -9.86 -7.35 -0.24
N THR A 50 -10.85 -6.53 -0.65
CA THR A 50 -10.59 -5.30 -1.42
C THR A 50 -9.73 -4.31 -0.62
N ALA A 51 -10.06 -4.02 0.64
CA ALA A 51 -9.39 -2.96 1.40
C ALA A 51 -8.09 -3.38 2.09
N ILE A 52 -7.93 -4.64 2.50
CA ILE A 52 -6.77 -5.09 3.30
C ILE A 52 -5.82 -5.97 2.49
N ASN A 53 -6.35 -6.88 1.68
CA ASN A 53 -5.53 -7.81 0.90
C ASN A 53 -5.17 -7.29 -0.50
N ASP A 54 -5.63 -6.09 -0.87
CA ASP A 54 -5.38 -5.45 -2.16
C ASP A 54 -5.67 -6.40 -3.35
N SER A 55 -6.79 -7.14 -3.25
CA SER A 55 -7.13 -8.19 -4.24
C SER A 55 -7.49 -7.65 -5.63
N ASN A 56 -7.73 -6.34 -5.73
CA ASN A 56 -8.11 -5.61 -6.93
C ASN A 56 -7.58 -4.17 -6.87
N GLN A 57 -7.74 -3.41 -7.96
CA GLN A 57 -7.26 -2.03 -8.10
C GLN A 57 -7.88 -1.00 -7.14
N TYR A 58 -8.88 -1.36 -6.36
CA TYR A 58 -9.62 -0.45 -5.49
C TYR A 58 -9.16 -0.46 -4.03
N GLY A 59 -8.04 -1.10 -3.70
CA GLY A 59 -7.43 -1.06 -2.36
C GLY A 59 -7.43 0.33 -1.73
N PRO A 60 -6.87 1.38 -2.37
CA PRO A 60 -6.84 2.72 -1.80
C PRO A 60 -8.22 3.31 -1.46
N ILE A 61 -9.22 3.09 -2.33
CA ILE A 61 -10.60 3.57 -2.10
C ILE A 61 -11.26 2.76 -0.97
N GLY A 62 -11.07 1.43 -0.98
CA GLY A 62 -11.54 0.54 0.07
C GLY A 62 -10.99 0.92 1.45
N MET A 63 -9.69 1.24 1.53
CA MET A 63 -9.05 1.71 2.76
C MET A 63 -9.67 3.01 3.29
N MET A 64 -9.91 4.01 2.42
CA MET A 64 -10.55 5.26 2.86
C MET A 64 -11.94 5.03 3.47
N ILE A 65 -12.74 4.18 2.84
CA ILE A 65 -14.09 3.85 3.33
C ILE A 65 -14.01 3.07 4.65
N LEU A 66 -13.10 2.09 4.74
CA LEU A 66 -12.89 1.32 5.97
C LEU A 66 -12.51 2.23 7.15
N LEU A 67 -11.58 3.16 6.93
CA LEU A 67 -11.18 4.13 7.95
C LEU A 67 -12.35 4.99 8.42
N PHE A 68 -13.19 5.47 7.49
CA PHE A 68 -14.37 6.27 7.84
C PHE A 68 -15.36 5.49 8.69
N VAL A 69 -15.64 4.23 8.35
CA VAL A 69 -16.54 3.35 9.11
C VAL A 69 -16.00 3.09 10.51
N VAL A 70 -14.73 2.69 10.63
CA VAL A 70 -14.10 2.39 11.92
C VAL A 70 -14.05 3.63 12.82
N ALA A 71 -13.66 4.79 12.27
CA ALA A 71 -13.62 6.05 13.00
C ALA A 71 -15.02 6.46 13.50
N THR A 72 -16.04 6.32 12.65
CA THR A 72 -17.43 6.64 13.00
C THR A 72 -17.95 5.74 14.13
N ILE A 73 -17.74 4.42 14.04
CA ILE A 73 -18.15 3.46 15.08
C ILE A 73 -17.44 3.76 16.39
N THR A 74 -16.12 3.98 16.33
CA THR A 74 -15.31 4.25 17.53
C THR A 74 -15.72 5.57 18.19
N GLY A 75 -15.89 6.64 17.41
CA GLY A 75 -16.36 7.93 17.91
C GLY A 75 -17.75 7.85 18.51
N ALA A 76 -18.67 7.14 17.86
CA ALA A 76 -20.02 6.91 18.38
C ALA A 76 -20.00 6.10 19.68
N ALA A 77 -19.17 5.06 19.77
CA ALA A 77 -19.02 4.25 20.97
C ALA A 77 -18.52 5.08 22.16
N ILE A 78 -17.50 5.93 21.94
CA ILE A 78 -16.99 6.85 22.98
C ILE A 78 -18.11 7.80 23.43
N LYS A 79 -18.84 8.42 22.49
CA LYS A 79 -19.94 9.34 22.80
C LYS A 79 -21.09 8.67 23.56
N LEU A 80 -21.42 7.43 23.23
CA LEU A 80 -22.45 6.67 23.93
C LEU A 80 -22.00 6.26 25.33
N LEU A 81 -20.73 5.87 25.50
CA LEU A 81 -20.17 5.52 26.80
C LEU A 81 -20.09 6.73 27.73
N GLU A 82 -19.77 7.92 27.22
CA GLU A 82 -19.82 9.17 27.99
C GLU A 82 -21.25 9.55 28.42
N SER A 83 -22.25 9.17 27.62
CA SER A 83 -23.65 9.51 27.85
C SER A 83 -24.38 8.56 28.82
N LEU A 84 -23.72 7.50 29.28
CA LEU A 84 -24.22 6.48 30.22
C LEU A 84 -23.78 6.81 31.65
#